data_AF-A0A150QKD8-F1
#
_entry.id   AF-A0A150QKD8-F1
#
_cell.length_a   1.000
_cell.length_b   1.000
_cell.length_c   1.000
_cell.angle_alpha   90.00
_cell.angle_beta   90.00
_cell.angle_gamma   90.00
#
_symmetry.space_group_name_H-M   'P 1'
#
loop_
_entity.id
_entity.type
_entity.pdbx_description
1 polymer ?
#
loop_
_entity_poly.entity_id
_entity_poly.type
_entity_poly.pdbx_seq_one_letter_code
_entity_poly.pdbx_strand_id
1 'polypeptide(L)'
;MRSNDAYLGLPHDIFVFTMLQELIARSLDAEIGFYQHMVGHLHLYDKHRDMAVAYLSEGFQSIEPMPPMPEGDPLPLLPKLLEAEEAIRTGPTSPPVSQFHPYWEDILRLLRIYSENRHKLDGYRERVEGIGAQMSSSAYNVYFG
;
A
#
# COMPACT_ATOMS: atom_id res chain seq x y z
N MET A 1 -6.48 -19.70 -5.13
CA MET A 1 -6.07 -19.28 -6.48
C MET A 1 -5.63 -20.50 -7.31
N ARG A 2 -5.98 -20.56 -8.61
CA ARG A 2 -5.57 -21.66 -9.51
C ARG A 2 -4.06 -21.67 -9.76
N SER A 3 -3.49 -20.50 -9.99
CA SER A 3 -2.09 -20.29 -10.33
C SER A 3 -1.67 -18.93 -9.77
N ASN A 4 -0.49 -18.84 -9.17
CA ASN A 4 0.04 -17.61 -8.57
C ASN A 4 1.52 -17.49 -8.88
N ASP A 5 1.94 -16.33 -9.38
CA ASP A 5 3.36 -15.98 -9.41
C ASP A 5 3.83 -15.70 -7.96
N ALA A 6 4.91 -16.33 -7.53
CA ALA A 6 5.40 -16.27 -6.17
C ALA A 6 6.16 -14.97 -5.84
N TYR A 7 6.65 -14.23 -6.84
CA TYR A 7 7.54 -13.09 -6.64
C TYR A 7 6.81 -11.75 -6.67
N LEU A 8 5.96 -11.53 -7.66
CA LEU A 8 5.15 -10.33 -7.84
C LEU A 8 3.70 -10.56 -7.44
N GLY A 9 3.13 -11.71 -7.82
CA GLY A 9 1.70 -11.98 -7.63
C GLY A 9 1.35 -12.17 -6.16
N LEU A 10 2.04 -13.10 -5.50
CA LEU A 10 1.73 -13.52 -4.14
C LEU A 10 1.77 -12.34 -3.13
N PRO A 11 2.81 -11.48 -3.09
CA PRO A 11 2.81 -10.34 -2.17
C PRO A 11 1.65 -9.38 -2.42
N HIS A 12 1.34 -9.09 -3.70
CA HIS A 12 0.22 -8.24 -4.09
C HIS A 12 -1.12 -8.84 -3.66
N ASP A 13 -1.34 -10.13 -3.93
CA ASP A 13 -2.59 -10.82 -3.64
C ASP A 13 -2.82 -10.94 -2.13
N ILE A 14 -1.79 -11.27 -1.35
CA ILE A 14 -1.87 -11.30 0.12
C ILE A 14 -2.26 -9.92 0.65
N PHE A 15 -1.59 -8.85 0.20
CA PHE A 15 -1.91 -7.49 0.62
C PHE A 15 -3.37 -7.14 0.29
N VAL A 16 -3.81 -7.29 -0.95
CA VAL A 16 -5.17 -6.91 -1.37
C VAL A 16 -6.24 -7.73 -0.62
N PHE A 17 -6.07 -9.04 -0.50
CA PHE A 17 -7.08 -9.88 0.15
C PHE A 17 -7.16 -9.67 1.66
N THR A 18 -6.03 -9.41 2.33
CA THR A 18 -6.03 -9.10 3.76
C THR A 18 -6.53 -7.69 4.06
N MET A 19 -6.25 -6.72 3.19
CA MET A 19 -6.88 -5.39 3.25
C MET A 19 -8.40 -5.47 3.10
N LEU A 20 -8.90 -6.29 2.17
CA LEU A 20 -10.34 -6.53 2.01
C LEU A 20 -10.94 -7.24 3.23
N GLN A 21 -10.23 -8.22 3.80
CA GLN A 21 -10.66 -8.89 5.03
C GLN A 21 -10.80 -7.89 6.18
N GLU A 22 -9.81 -7.04 6.40
CA GLU A 22 -9.85 -6.00 7.44
C GLU A 22 -10.97 -5.00 7.18
N LEU A 23 -11.11 -4.51 5.95
CA LEU A 23 -12.19 -3.60 5.55
C LEU A 23 -13.58 -4.18 5.90
N ILE A 24 -13.83 -5.44 5.56
CA ILE A 24 -15.10 -6.12 5.84
C ILE A 24 -15.29 -6.32 7.35
N ALA A 25 -14.25 -6.73 8.08
CA ALA A 25 -14.30 -6.90 9.52
C ALA A 25 -14.67 -5.58 10.23
N ARG A 26 -14.06 -4.46 9.83
CA ARG A 26 -14.38 -3.12 10.34
C ARG A 26 -15.82 -2.70 10.04
N SER A 27 -16.30 -2.98 8.83
CA SER A 27 -17.67 -2.67 8.41
C SER A 27 -18.73 -3.43 9.20
N LEU A 28 -18.39 -4.62 9.69
CA LEU A 28 -19.28 -5.50 10.45
C LEU A 28 -19.08 -5.39 11.98
N ASP A 29 -18.19 -4.51 12.44
CA ASP A 29 -17.76 -4.43 13.84
C ASP A 29 -17.32 -5.80 14.40
N ALA A 30 -16.56 -6.54 13.60
CA ALA A 30 -16.08 -7.89 13.90
C ALA A 30 -14.56 -7.92 14.10
N GLU A 31 -14.08 -8.91 14.85
CA GLU A 31 -12.65 -9.18 14.97
C GLU A 31 -12.07 -9.76 13.68
N ILE A 32 -10.81 -9.40 13.37
CA ILE A 32 -10.08 -9.94 12.22
C ILE A 32 -9.63 -11.37 12.55
N GLY A 33 -10.18 -12.35 11.82
CA GLY A 33 -9.79 -13.76 11.94
C GLY A 33 -8.56 -14.16 11.10
N PHE A 34 -8.40 -15.47 10.91
CA PHE A 34 -7.29 -16.02 10.13
C PHE A 34 -7.49 -15.86 8.62
N TYR A 35 -6.42 -15.47 7.92
CA TYR A 35 -6.35 -15.51 6.46
C TYR A 35 -5.70 -16.81 5.99
N GLN A 36 -6.36 -17.55 5.10
CA GLN A 36 -5.84 -18.78 4.50
C GLN A 36 -5.70 -18.63 2.98
N HIS A 37 -4.46 -18.64 2.49
CA HIS A 37 -4.16 -18.53 1.07
C HIS A 37 -3.87 -19.91 0.46
N MET A 38 -4.80 -20.44 -0.34
CA MET A 38 -4.65 -21.73 -1.02
C MET A 38 -4.30 -21.54 -2.49
N VAL A 39 -3.20 -22.12 -2.97
CA VAL A 39 -2.74 -22.01 -4.36
C VAL A 39 -2.59 -23.39 -4.99
N GLY A 40 -3.16 -23.59 -6.18
CA GLY A 40 -3.01 -24.83 -6.94
C GLY A 40 -1.62 -24.97 -7.56
N HIS A 41 -1.16 -23.93 -8.26
CA HIS A 41 0.17 -23.88 -8.86
C HIS A 41 0.89 -22.58 -8.47
N LEU A 42 1.81 -22.66 -7.52
CA LEU A 42 2.65 -21.55 -7.11
C LEU A 42 3.98 -21.65 -7.87
N HIS A 43 4.31 -20.65 -8.67
CA HIS A 43 5.47 -20.71 -9.56
C HIS A 43 6.31 -19.44 -9.54
N LEU A 44 7.60 -19.59 -9.86
CA LEU A 44 8.53 -18.49 -10.07
C LEU A 44 8.92 -18.48 -11.55
N TYR A 45 8.73 -17.35 -12.25
CA TYR A 45 9.24 -17.22 -13.61
C TYR A 45 10.77 -17.13 -13.62
N ASP A 46 11.42 -17.75 -14.61
CA ASP A 46 12.89 -17.75 -14.74
C ASP A 46 13.48 -16.34 -14.78
N LYS A 47 12.80 -15.40 -15.45
CA LYS A 47 13.20 -13.98 -15.48
C LYS A 47 13.23 -13.29 -14.10
N HIS A 48 12.57 -13.86 -13.09
CA HIS A 48 12.55 -13.34 -11.72
C HIS A 48 13.50 -14.11 -10.78
N ARG A 49 14.20 -15.14 -11.27
CA ARG A 49 15.05 -16.00 -10.46
C ARG A 49 16.17 -15.25 -9.77
N ASP A 50 16.90 -14.41 -10.51
CA ASP A 50 18.04 -13.67 -9.95
C ASP A 50 17.59 -12.63 -8.91
N MET A 51 16.43 -11.99 -9.14
CA MET A 51 15.84 -11.07 -8.17
C MET A 51 15.39 -11.79 -6.90
N ALA A 52 14.79 -12.98 -7.01
CA ALA A 52 14.43 -13.79 -5.86
C ALA A 52 15.66 -14.23 -5.06
N VAL A 53 16.76 -14.60 -5.73
CA VAL A 53 18.03 -14.94 -5.06
C VAL A 53 18.61 -13.72 -4.33
N ALA A 54 18.59 -12.54 -4.97
CA ALA A 54 19.04 -11.30 -4.35
C ALA A 54 18.23 -10.97 -3.09
N TYR A 55 16.89 -11.04 -3.18
CA TYR A 55 15.99 -10.81 -2.04
C TYR A 55 16.26 -11.78 -0.87
N LEU A 56 16.49 -13.06 -1.16
CA LEU A 56 16.85 -14.05 -0.12
C LEU A 56 18.23 -13.78 0.50
N SER A 57 19.12 -13.09 -0.24
CA SER A 57 20.49 -12.79 0.19
C SER A 57 20.61 -11.52 1.04
N GLU A 58 19.58 -10.67 1.09
CA GLU A 58 19.58 -9.43 1.89
C GLU A 58 19.73 -9.69 3.40
N GLY A 59 19.43 -10.91 3.87
CA GLY A 59 19.76 -11.41 5.21
C GLY A 59 18.91 -10.84 6.36
N PHE A 60 18.51 -9.58 6.30
CA PHE A 60 17.63 -8.93 7.28
C PHE A 60 16.33 -8.51 6.60
N GLN A 61 15.28 -9.32 6.77
CA GLN A 61 13.93 -8.92 6.37
C GLN A 61 13.31 -8.12 7.52
N SER A 62 13.00 -6.85 7.26
CA SER A 62 12.25 -6.03 8.23
C SER A 62 10.85 -6.61 8.41
N ILE A 63 10.47 -6.88 9.66
CA ILE A 63 9.11 -7.28 10.04
C ILE A 63 8.44 -6.05 10.65
N GLU A 64 8.30 -5.00 9.85
CA GLU A 64 7.53 -3.82 10.25
C GLU A 64 6.07 -4.07 9.87
N PRO A 65 5.16 -4.24 10.85
CA PRO A 65 3.76 -4.49 10.55
C PRO A 65 3.12 -3.23 9.97
N MET A 66 2.15 -3.42 9.08
CA MET A 66 1.30 -2.31 8.67
C MET A 66 0.48 -1.80 9.86
N PRO A 67 0.20 -0.49 9.93
CA PRO A 67 -0.71 0.04 10.93
C PRO A 67 -2.10 -0.60 10.76
N PRO A 68 -2.84 -0.84 11.85
CA PRO A 68 -4.21 -1.34 11.75
C PRO A 68 -5.14 -0.29 11.12
N MET A 69 -6.11 -0.74 10.34
CA MET A 69 -7.18 0.12 9.83
C MET A 69 -7.97 0.71 11.02
N PRO A 70 -8.43 1.97 10.95
CA PRO A 70 -9.15 2.62 12.04
C PRO A 70 -10.45 1.89 12.39
N GLU A 71 -10.90 2.05 13.63
CA GLU A 71 -12.20 1.54 14.07
C GLU A 71 -13.37 2.24 13.36
N GLY A 72 -14.51 1.55 13.29
CA GLY A 72 -15.73 2.01 12.62
C GLY A 72 -15.84 1.55 11.16
N ASP A 73 -17.01 1.77 10.57
CA ASP A 73 -17.31 1.38 9.19
C ASP A 73 -16.59 2.29 8.17
N PRO A 74 -15.63 1.77 7.37
CA PRO A 74 -14.93 2.55 6.36
C PRO A 74 -15.72 2.71 5.06
N LEU A 75 -16.79 1.95 4.81
CA LEU A 75 -17.50 1.95 3.53
C LEU A 75 -18.08 3.33 3.15
N PRO A 76 -18.65 4.13 4.08
CA PRO A 76 -19.11 5.48 3.78
C PRO A 76 -17.98 6.44 3.37
N LEU A 77 -16.74 6.14 3.75
CA LEU A 77 -15.55 6.94 3.43
C LEU A 77 -15.01 6.64 2.03
N LEU A 78 -15.19 5.41 1.53
CA LEU A 78 -14.59 4.94 0.26
C LEU A 78 -14.84 5.86 -0.94
N PRO A 79 -16.06 6.41 -1.19
CA PRO A 79 -16.26 7.32 -2.32
C PRO A 79 -15.33 8.54 -2.27
N LYS A 80 -15.17 9.14 -1.08
CA LYS A 80 -14.29 10.31 -0.90
C LYS A 80 -12.82 9.95 -1.05
N LEU A 81 -12.41 8.75 -0.61
CA LEU A 81 -11.04 8.27 -0.81
C LEU A 81 -10.73 8.05 -2.30
N LEU A 82 -11.68 7.52 -3.06
CA LEU A 82 -11.54 7.32 -4.50
C LEU A 82 -11.51 8.64 -5.27
N GLU A 83 -12.31 9.63 -4.87
CA GLU A 83 -12.22 10.99 -5.41
C GLU A 83 -10.83 11.62 -5.17
N ALA A 84 -10.28 11.44 -3.97
CA ALA A 84 -8.94 11.91 -3.63
C ALA A 84 -7.85 11.17 -4.43
N GLU A 85 -7.96 9.85 -4.57
CA GLU A 85 -7.08 9.04 -5.42
C GLU A 85 -7.10 9.53 -6.86
N GLU A 86 -8.29 9.75 -7.41
CA GLU A 86 -8.45 10.17 -8.81
C GLU A 86 -7.84 11.55 -9.05
N ALA A 87 -8.03 12.49 -8.10
CA ALA A 87 -7.40 13.79 -8.15
C ALA A 87 -5.87 13.69 -8.14
N ILE A 88 -5.29 12.79 -7.32
CA ILE A 88 -3.84 12.54 -7.27
C ILE A 88 -3.32 11.91 -8.56
N ARG A 89 -4.06 10.94 -9.11
CA ARG A 89 -3.69 10.20 -10.32
C ARG A 89 -3.74 11.06 -11.57
N THR A 90 -4.67 12.01 -11.63
CA THR A 90 -4.84 12.90 -12.80
C THR A 90 -4.07 14.22 -12.67
N GLY A 91 -3.75 14.66 -11.44
CA GLY A 91 -3.16 15.97 -11.15
C GLY A 91 -1.99 15.93 -10.16
N PRO A 92 -0.72 16.08 -10.60
CA PRO A 92 0.45 16.11 -9.71
C PRO A 92 0.51 17.35 -8.79
N THR A 93 -0.39 18.32 -8.95
CA THR A 93 -0.48 19.54 -8.13
C THR A 93 -1.69 19.57 -7.21
N SER A 94 -2.40 18.44 -7.04
CA SER A 94 -3.57 18.36 -6.15
C SER A 94 -3.21 18.86 -4.72
N PRO A 95 -4.12 19.58 -4.02
CA PRO A 95 -3.84 20.11 -2.69
C PRO A 95 -3.56 19.01 -1.65
N PRO A 96 -3.05 19.39 -0.45
CA PRO A 96 -2.77 18.44 0.62
C PRO A 96 -4.01 17.64 0.98
N VAL A 97 -3.83 16.32 1.12
CA VAL A 97 -4.83 15.44 1.68
C VAL A 97 -5.03 15.86 3.13
N SER A 98 -6.21 16.38 3.43
CA SER A 98 -6.62 16.73 4.77
C SER A 98 -8.06 16.25 4.97
N GLN A 99 -8.46 16.02 6.22
CA GLN A 99 -9.81 15.59 6.63
C GLN A 99 -10.04 14.07 6.58
N PHE A 100 -8.99 13.25 6.46
CA PHE A 100 -9.11 11.81 6.66
C PHE A 100 -8.45 11.40 7.97
N HIS A 101 -8.75 10.20 8.45
CA HIS A 101 -7.99 9.62 9.55
C HIS A 101 -6.52 9.43 9.11
N PRO A 102 -5.52 9.65 9.99
CA PRO A 102 -4.09 9.54 9.65
C PRO A 102 -3.70 8.31 8.82
N TYR A 103 -4.25 7.14 9.15
CA TYR A 103 -4.11 5.90 8.36
C TYR A 103 -4.40 6.09 6.86
N TRP A 104 -5.55 6.69 6.53
CA TRP A 104 -5.96 6.89 5.13
C TRP A 104 -5.18 8.02 4.48
N GLU A 105 -4.81 9.05 5.25
CA GLU A 105 -3.95 10.12 4.75
C GLU A 105 -2.58 9.58 4.33
N ASP A 106 -1.97 8.67 5.09
CA ASP A 106 -0.70 8.04 4.73
C ASP A 106 -0.80 7.23 3.43
N ILE A 107 -1.89 6.49 3.22
CA ILE A 107 -2.15 5.78 1.95
C ILE A 107 -2.24 6.78 0.78
N LEU A 108 -2.96 7.89 0.95
CA LEU A 108 -3.06 8.92 -0.09
C LEU A 108 -1.72 9.66 -0.30
N ARG A 109 -0.92 9.87 0.75
CA ARG A 109 0.45 10.41 0.65
C ARG A 109 1.36 9.47 -0.16
N LEU A 110 1.27 8.16 0.03
CA LEU A 110 1.99 7.17 -0.78
C LEU A 110 1.62 7.27 -2.26
N LEU A 111 0.32 7.36 -2.57
CA LEU A 111 -0.15 7.55 -3.94
C LEU A 111 0.32 8.89 -4.53
N ARG A 112 0.43 9.93 -3.70
CA ARG A 112 0.98 11.21 -4.14
C ARG A 112 2.48 11.12 -4.43
N ILE A 113 3.27 10.48 -3.56
CA ILE A 113 4.69 10.23 -3.82
C ILE A 113 4.87 9.45 -5.13
N TYR A 114 4.03 8.44 -5.38
CA TYR A 114 4.03 7.71 -6.64
C TYR A 114 3.72 8.63 -7.84
N SER A 115 2.69 9.49 -7.74
CA SER A 115 2.32 10.45 -8.77
C SER A 115 3.45 11.45 -9.06
N GLU A 116 4.08 12.02 -8.03
CA GLU A 116 5.24 12.93 -8.16
C GLU A 116 6.41 12.25 -8.88
N ASN A 117 6.74 11.01 -8.50
CA ASN A 117 7.80 10.23 -9.13
C ASN A 117 7.48 9.81 -10.57
N ARG A 118 6.20 9.67 -10.91
CA ARG A 118 5.74 9.36 -12.27
C ARG A 118 5.84 10.57 -13.19
N HIS A 119 5.44 11.76 -12.73
CA HIS A 119 5.40 12.98 -13.54
C HIS A 119 6.71 13.78 -13.53
N LYS A 120 7.46 13.74 -12.42
CA LYS A 120 8.77 14.40 -12.24
C LYS A 120 8.80 15.88 -12.63
N LEU A 121 7.75 16.63 -12.26
CA LEU A 121 7.71 18.07 -12.45
C LEU A 121 8.79 18.78 -11.61
N ASP A 122 9.20 19.98 -12.00
CA ASP A 122 10.22 20.76 -11.28
C ASP A 122 9.91 20.84 -9.77
N GLY A 123 10.92 20.61 -8.94
CA GLY A 123 10.78 20.55 -7.47
C GLY A 123 10.13 19.28 -6.92
N TYR A 124 9.92 18.21 -7.72
CA TYR A 124 9.26 16.99 -7.22
C TYR A 124 10.01 16.34 -6.05
N ARG A 125 11.34 16.39 -6.01
CA ARG A 125 12.13 15.80 -4.91
C ARG A 125 11.82 16.47 -3.56
N GLU A 126 11.83 17.81 -3.54
CA GLU A 126 11.47 18.59 -2.34
C GLU A 126 10.03 18.30 -1.91
N ARG A 127 9.10 18.13 -2.87
CA ARG A 127 7.72 17.72 -2.56
C ARG A 127 7.65 16.31 -1.99
N VAL A 128 8.36 15.34 -2.57
CA VAL A 128 8.39 13.95 -2.07
C VAL A 128 8.93 13.91 -0.64
N GLU A 129 10.05 14.60 -0.37
CA GLU A 129 10.63 14.71 0.98
C GLU A 129 9.64 15.39 1.94
N GLY A 130 9.01 16.48 1.52
CA GLY A 130 8.02 17.20 2.32
C GLY A 130 6.75 16.38 2.62
N ILE A 131 6.33 15.51 1.70
CA ILE A 131 5.21 14.58 1.91
C ILE A 131 5.63 13.43 2.84
N GLY A 132 6.82 12.87 2.64
CA GLY A 132 7.38 11.80 3.49
C GLY A 132 7.50 12.23 4.94
N ALA A 133 7.90 13.49 5.19
CA ALA A 133 7.98 14.06 6.54
C ALA A 133 6.62 14.21 7.26
N GLN A 134 5.49 14.08 6.55
CA GLN A 134 4.14 14.15 7.10
C GLN A 134 3.53 12.76 7.37
N MET A 135 4.24 11.68 7.09
CA MET A 135 3.75 10.32 7.36
C MET A 135 3.53 10.12 8.85
N SER A 136 2.39 9.54 9.21
CA SER A 136 2.04 9.24 10.60
C SER A 136 2.60 7.90 11.06
N SER A 137 2.76 6.95 10.15
CA SER A 137 3.37 5.64 10.42
C SER A 137 4.79 5.53 9.85
N SER A 138 5.72 5.00 10.65
CA SER A 138 7.07 4.64 10.21
C SER A 138 7.11 3.43 9.26
N ALA A 139 6.01 2.66 9.17
CA ALA A 139 5.93 1.48 8.32
C ALA A 139 6.20 1.76 6.85
N TYR A 140 5.97 3.00 6.43
CA TYR A 140 6.11 3.42 5.04
C TYR A 140 7.46 4.06 4.70
N ASN A 141 8.33 4.28 5.69
CA ASN A 141 9.62 4.95 5.49
C ASN A 141 10.50 4.26 4.44
N VAL A 142 10.31 2.96 4.23
CA VAL A 142 11.02 2.16 3.22
C VAL A 142 10.79 2.68 1.78
N TYR A 143 9.70 3.41 1.53
CA TYR A 143 9.34 3.88 0.19
C TYR A 143 9.86 5.27 -0.18
N PHE A 144 10.45 6.01 0.77
CA PHE A 144 10.96 7.37 0.53
C PHE A 144 12.22 7.73 1.33
N GLY A 145 12.84 6.74 1.98
CA GLY A 145 14.17 6.85 2.62
C GLY A 145 15.33 6.54 1.68
#